data_AF-N8PT40-F1
#
_entry.id   AF-N8PT40-F1
#
_cell.length_a   1.000
_cell.length_b   1.000
_cell.length_c   1.000
_cell.angle_alpha   90.00
_cell.angle_beta   90.00
_cell.angle_gamma   90.00
#
_symmetry.space_group_name_H-M   'P 1'
#
loop_
_entity.id
_entity.type
_entity.pdbx_description
1 polymer ?
#
loop_
_entity_poly.entity_id
_entity_poly.type
_entity_poly.pdbx_seq_one_letter_code
_entity_poly.pdbx_strand_id
1 'polypeptide(L)'
;MITLHHLDQSRSFRILWLLEEIKQPYQLQRYYRDLTTHLAPESLKNIHPLGKSPVIEWQGKIIAESGAIVELLIQKFAPHLAPDINDATYVDYLQWIHFSESSAMLPFLLKVFNEIERWSHLFEQLKAYL
;
A
#
# COMPACT_ATOMS: atom_id res chain seq x y z
N MET A 1 4.23 -16.66 -11.99
CA MET A 1 2.93 -15.99 -11.83
C MET A 1 3.02 -15.06 -10.62
N ILE A 2 2.36 -13.90 -10.66
CA ILE A 2 2.30 -12.96 -9.52
C ILE A 2 1.00 -13.23 -8.75
N THR A 3 1.06 -13.27 -7.43
CA THR A 3 -0.13 -13.23 -6.56
C THR A 3 -0.12 -11.92 -5.79
N LEU A 4 -1.19 -11.13 -5.88
CA LEU A 4 -1.39 -9.92 -5.09
C LEU A 4 -2.31 -10.18 -3.92
N HIS A 5 -1.81 -9.92 -2.70
CA HIS A 5 -2.61 -9.94 -1.48
C HIS A 5 -3.18 -8.53 -1.24
N HIS A 6 -4.42 -8.33 -1.67
CA HIS A 6 -5.11 -7.05 -1.65
C HIS A 6 -6.05 -6.93 -0.44
N LEU A 7 -5.70 -6.07 0.52
CA LEU A 7 -6.62 -5.60 1.55
C LEU A 7 -7.42 -4.38 1.06
N ASP A 8 -8.72 -4.36 1.31
CA ASP A 8 -9.56 -3.20 1.05
C ASP A 8 -9.11 -1.95 1.84
N GLN A 9 -9.35 -0.77 1.27
CA GLN A 9 -8.94 0.51 1.85
C GLN A 9 -7.47 0.50 2.29
N SER A 10 -6.59 0.05 1.40
CA SER A 10 -5.17 -0.05 1.67
C SER A 10 -4.32 0.38 0.48
N ARG A 11 -3.02 0.52 0.73
CA ARG A 11 -2.01 0.86 -0.28
C ARG A 11 -1.81 -0.23 -1.33
N SER A 12 -2.50 -1.38 -1.29
CA SER A 12 -2.41 -2.35 -2.39
C SER A 12 -3.16 -1.94 -3.63
N PHE A 13 -4.04 -0.93 -3.57
CA PHE A 13 -4.74 -0.45 -4.75
C PHE A 13 -3.78 0.09 -5.83
N ARG A 14 -2.67 0.76 -5.46
CA ARG A 14 -1.65 1.18 -6.43
C ARG A 14 -0.99 0.00 -7.15
N ILE A 15 -0.84 -1.14 -6.47
CA ILE A 15 -0.24 -2.34 -7.08
C ILE A 15 -1.25 -3.00 -8.01
N LEU A 16 -2.51 -3.11 -7.57
CA LEU A 16 -3.61 -3.58 -8.40
C LEU A 16 -3.72 -2.75 -9.68
N TRP A 17 -3.75 -1.44 -9.55
CA TRP A 17 -3.83 -0.53 -10.69
C TRP A 17 -2.63 -0.67 -11.63
N LEU A 18 -1.40 -0.72 -11.10
CA LEU A 18 -0.22 -0.91 -11.94
C LEU A 18 -0.24 -2.24 -12.70
N LEU A 19 -0.67 -3.34 -12.07
CA LEU A 19 -0.78 -4.64 -12.72
C LEU A 19 -1.79 -4.63 -13.88
N GLU A 20 -2.93 -3.95 -13.70
CA GLU A 20 -3.92 -3.72 -14.76
C GLU A 20 -3.34 -2.86 -15.89
N GLU A 21 -2.68 -1.75 -15.57
CA GLU A 21 -2.10 -0.81 -16.53
C GLU A 21 -1.07 -1.50 -17.45
N ILE A 22 -0.17 -2.28 -16.87
CA ILE A 22 0.87 -3.00 -17.61
C ILE A 22 0.36 -4.33 -18.20
N LYS A 23 -0.92 -4.66 -18.00
CA LYS A 23 -1.58 -5.90 -18.45
C LYS A 23 -0.86 -7.17 -18.02
N GLN A 24 -0.23 -7.14 -16.85
CA GLN A 24 0.53 -8.28 -16.34
C GLN A 24 -0.42 -9.29 -15.72
N PRO A 25 -0.44 -10.57 -16.14
CA PRO A 25 -1.29 -11.57 -15.51
C PRO A 25 -0.93 -11.80 -14.04
N TYR A 26 -1.94 -11.78 -13.17
CA TYR A 26 -1.79 -11.98 -11.73
C TYR A 26 -2.99 -12.72 -11.15
N GLN A 27 -2.80 -13.33 -9.98
CA GLN A 27 -3.87 -13.82 -9.13
C GLN A 27 -4.17 -12.79 -8.04
N LEU A 28 -5.45 -12.52 -7.80
CA LEU A 28 -5.89 -11.58 -6.78
C LEU A 28 -6.45 -12.32 -5.57
N GLN A 29 -5.71 -12.32 -4.46
CA GLN A 29 -6.23 -12.76 -3.17
C GLN A 29 -6.77 -11.54 -2.42
N ARG A 30 -8.09 -11.47 -2.26
CA ARG A 30 -8.76 -10.37 -1.57
C ARG A 30 -8.88 -10.63 -0.07
N TYR A 31 -8.69 -9.56 0.71
CA TYR A 31 -8.88 -9.51 2.14
C TYR A 31 -9.78 -8.33 2.46
N TYR A 32 -10.60 -8.49 3.49
CA TYR A 32 -11.49 -7.45 3.99
C TYR A 32 -11.13 -7.15 5.44
N ARG A 33 -11.13 -5.87 5.79
CA ARG A 33 -11.01 -5.43 7.17
C ARG A 33 -12.20 -5.91 7.99
N ASP A 34 -11.94 -6.22 9.25
CA ASP A 34 -13.00 -6.49 10.20
C ASP A 34 -13.93 -5.25 10.34
N LEU A 35 -15.24 -5.47 10.29
CA LEU A 35 -16.21 -4.38 10.26
C LEU A 35 -16.30 -3.59 11.57
N THR A 36 -15.84 -4.18 12.68
CA THR A 36 -15.91 -3.57 14.01
C THR A 36 -14.60 -2.86 14.36
N THR A 37 -13.48 -3.54 14.13
CA THR A 37 -12.13 -3.09 14.54
C THR A 37 -11.37 -2.40 13.42
N HIS A 38 -11.82 -2.52 12.17
CA HIS A 38 -11.12 -2.06 10.96
C HIS A 38 -9.70 -2.63 10.78
N LEU A 39 -9.33 -3.65 11.54
CA LEU A 39 -8.04 -4.31 11.43
C LEU A 39 -7.99 -5.28 10.25
N ALA A 40 -6.79 -5.53 9.75
CA ALA A 40 -6.57 -6.58 8.77
C ALA A 40 -6.82 -7.96 9.39
N PRO A 41 -7.34 -8.93 8.61
CA PRO A 41 -7.60 -10.27 9.11
C PRO A 41 -6.29 -11.01 9.41
N GLU A 42 -6.33 -11.94 10.35
CA GLU A 42 -5.15 -12.74 10.74
C GLU A 42 -4.58 -13.55 9.58
N SER A 43 -5.41 -13.96 8.61
CA SER A 43 -4.98 -14.62 7.40
C SER A 43 -3.97 -13.81 6.56
N LEU A 44 -3.95 -12.48 6.67
CA LEU A 44 -2.93 -11.65 6.02
C LEU A 44 -1.58 -11.70 6.77
N LYS A 45 -1.60 -11.81 8.10
CA LYS A 45 -0.38 -11.97 8.93
C LYS A 45 0.34 -13.29 8.61
N ASN A 46 -0.41 -14.33 8.23
CA ASN A 46 0.15 -15.62 7.83
C ASN A 46 0.97 -15.53 6.54
N ILE A 47 0.78 -14.49 5.71
CA ILE A 47 1.55 -14.26 4.49
C ILE A 47 2.83 -13.48 4.78
N HIS A 48 2.73 -12.42 5.58
CA HIS A 48 3.87 -11.59 5.95
C HIS A 48 3.77 -11.13 7.42
N PRO A 49 4.85 -11.21 8.23
CA PRO A 49 4.81 -10.94 9.67
C PRO A 49 4.27 -9.56 10.06
N LEU A 50 4.41 -8.55 9.20
CA LEU A 50 3.86 -7.22 9.44
C LEU A 50 2.31 -7.19 9.43
N GLY A 51 1.64 -8.16 8.79
CA GLY A 51 0.18 -8.17 8.66
C GLY A 51 -0.39 -6.96 7.91
N LYS A 52 0.42 -6.34 7.04
CA LYS A 52 0.07 -5.15 6.27
C LYS A 52 0.00 -5.49 4.78
N SER A 53 -0.69 -4.63 4.05
CA SER A 53 -0.84 -4.69 2.59
C SER A 53 -0.27 -3.39 1.98
N PRO A 54 0.33 -3.44 0.77
CA PRO A 54 0.42 -4.59 -0.14
C PRO A 54 1.49 -5.63 0.24
N VAL A 55 1.24 -6.84 -0.23
CA VAL A 55 2.22 -7.93 -0.34
C VAL A 55 1.98 -8.64 -1.68
N ILE A 56 3.06 -9.01 -2.38
CA ILE A 56 2.98 -9.91 -3.53
C ILE A 56 3.80 -11.18 -3.31
N GLU A 57 3.38 -12.26 -3.93
CA GLU A 57 4.21 -13.44 -4.16
C GLU A 57 4.71 -13.43 -5.59
N TRP A 58 6.02 -13.57 -5.77
CA TRP A 58 6.62 -13.68 -7.09
C TRP A 58 7.91 -14.49 -7.05
N GLN A 59 8.00 -15.51 -7.91
CA GLN A 59 9.16 -16.42 -8.01
C GLN A 59 9.56 -17.06 -6.67
N GLY A 60 8.57 -17.49 -5.88
CA GLY A 60 8.80 -18.11 -4.57
C GLY A 60 9.25 -17.14 -3.48
N LYS A 61 9.21 -15.82 -3.73
CA LYS A 61 9.50 -14.78 -2.74
C LYS A 61 8.24 -14.03 -2.36
N ILE A 62 8.12 -13.74 -1.06
CA ILE A 62 7.17 -12.78 -0.52
C ILE A 62 7.83 -11.41 -0.54
N ILE A 63 7.18 -10.44 -1.15
CA ILE A 63 7.69 -9.07 -1.31
C ILE A 63 6.67 -8.11 -0.71
N ALA A 64 7.11 -7.37 0.30
CA ALA A 64 6.37 -6.28 0.91
C ALA A 64 6.95 -4.92 0.45
N GLU A 65 6.40 -3.84 0.99
CA GLU A 65 6.73 -2.44 0.64
C GLU A 65 6.24 -2.01 -0.75
N SER A 66 5.21 -1.16 -0.78
CA SER A 66 4.56 -0.71 -2.02
C SER A 66 5.48 0.02 -2.99
N GLY A 67 6.46 0.78 -2.49
CA GLY A 67 7.50 1.41 -3.31
C GLY A 67 8.33 0.37 -4.07
N ALA A 68 8.90 -0.57 -3.32
CA ALA A 68 9.73 -1.65 -3.87
C ALA A 68 8.95 -2.52 -4.88
N ILE A 69 7.69 -2.85 -4.58
CA ILE A 69 6.84 -3.61 -5.50
C ILE A 69 6.62 -2.85 -6.82
N VAL A 70 6.35 -1.53 -6.77
CA VAL A 70 6.16 -0.73 -7.98
C VAL A 70 7.43 -0.68 -8.83
N GLU A 71 8.58 -0.39 -8.22
CA GLU A 71 9.85 -0.34 -8.95
C GLU A 71 10.19 -1.69 -9.59
N LEU A 72 9.98 -2.78 -8.85
CA LEU A 72 10.19 -4.13 -9.37
C LEU A 72 9.29 -4.43 -10.58
N LEU A 73 7.99 -4.09 -10.49
CA LEU A 73 7.04 -4.35 -11.56
C LEU A 73 7.38 -3.54 -12.82
N ILE A 74 7.71 -2.25 -12.65
CA ILE A 74 8.16 -1.40 -13.76
C ILE A 74 9.43 -1.96 -14.38
N GLN A 75 10.47 -2.23 -13.58
CA GLN A 75 11.74 -2.71 -14.10
C GLN A 75 11.63 -4.04 -14.84
N LYS A 76 10.78 -4.96 -14.37
CA LYS A 76 10.69 -6.33 -14.92
C LYS A 76 9.69 -6.48 -16.05
N PHE A 77 8.60 -5.72 -16.03
CA PHE A 77 7.47 -5.93 -16.94
C PHE A 77 7.11 -4.72 -17.78
N ALA A 78 7.51 -3.52 -17.37
CA ALA A 78 7.17 -2.29 -18.07
C ALA A 78 8.29 -1.24 -18.02
N PRO A 79 9.52 -1.56 -18.48
CA PRO A 79 10.65 -0.64 -18.39
C PRO A 79 10.41 0.67 -19.16
N HIS A 80 9.49 0.66 -20.13
CA HIS A 80 9.06 1.84 -20.88
C HIS A 80 8.28 2.88 -20.03
N LEU A 81 7.85 2.53 -18.81
CA LEU A 81 7.23 3.46 -17.87
C LEU A 81 8.24 4.25 -17.02
N ALA A 82 9.52 3.92 -17.10
CA ALA A 82 10.60 4.68 -16.47
C ALA A 82 11.50 5.32 -17.54
N PRO A 83 12.04 6.53 -17.29
CA PRO A 83 13.13 7.07 -18.09
C PRO A 83 14.37 6.15 -18.05
N ASP A 84 15.26 6.31 -19.02
CA ASP A 84 16.59 5.69 -18.95
C ASP A 84 17.35 6.25 -17.74
N ILE A 85 18.13 5.42 -17.05
CA ILE A 85 18.87 5.83 -15.84
C ILE A 85 19.90 6.93 -16.09
N ASN A 86 20.36 7.09 -17.34
CA ASN A 86 21.29 8.13 -17.75
C ASN A 86 20.59 9.40 -18.24
N ASP A 87 19.26 9.39 -18.34
CA ASP A 87 18.48 10.57 -18.72
C ASP A 87 18.34 11.54 -17.53
N ALA A 88 18.39 12.85 -17.80
CA ALA A 88 18.26 13.88 -16.78
C ALA A 88 16.91 13.80 -16.02
N THR A 89 15.85 13.30 -16.67
CA THR A 89 14.51 13.15 -16.10
C THR A 89 14.37 11.95 -15.15
N TYR A 90 15.36 11.05 -15.11
CA TYR A 90 15.33 9.89 -14.21
C TYR A 90 15.31 10.30 -12.74
N VAL A 91 16.02 11.38 -12.39
CA VAL A 91 16.07 11.90 -11.01
C VAL A 91 14.69 12.35 -10.56
N ASP A 92 13.95 13.05 -11.42
CA ASP A 92 12.58 13.48 -11.12
C ASP A 92 11.64 12.28 -10.99
N TYR A 93 11.74 11.30 -11.90
CA TYR A 93 10.99 10.04 -11.82
C TYR A 93 11.21 9.34 -10.47
N LEU A 94 12.46 9.15 -10.09
CA LEU A 94 12.83 8.46 -8.85
C LEU A 94 12.30 9.22 -7.63
N GLN A 95 12.45 10.55 -7.62
CA GLN A 95 11.91 11.39 -6.55
C GLN A 95 10.40 11.21 -6.40
N TRP A 96 9.64 11.26 -7.51
CA TRP A 96 8.18 11.17 -7.47
C TRP A 96 7.67 9.78 -7.11
N ILE A 97 8.36 8.71 -7.53
CA ILE A 97 8.03 7.35 -7.13
C ILE A 97 8.12 7.20 -5.60
N HIS A 98 9.19 7.70 -4.97
CA HIS A 98 9.37 7.61 -3.52
C HIS A 98 8.59 8.66 -2.72
N PHE A 99 8.29 9.83 -3.30
CA PHE A 99 7.51 10.88 -2.65
C PHE A 99 6.16 10.36 -2.12
N SER A 100 5.53 9.46 -2.88
CA SER A 100 4.24 8.85 -2.53
C SER A 100 4.25 8.11 -1.19
N GLU A 101 5.34 7.42 -0.87
CA GLU A 101 5.47 6.63 0.37
C GLU A 101 6.02 7.47 1.53
N SER A 102 6.90 8.41 1.24
CA SER A 102 7.59 9.20 2.25
C SER A 102 6.80 10.45 2.63
N SER A 103 6.83 11.46 1.76
CA SER A 103 6.35 12.81 2.09
C SER A 103 4.84 12.94 1.98
N ALA A 104 4.19 12.24 1.05
CA ALA A 104 2.74 12.35 0.86
C ALA A 104 1.95 11.63 1.96
N MET A 105 2.47 10.50 2.47
CA MET A 105 1.76 9.67 3.44
C MET A 105 1.76 10.26 4.85
N LEU A 106 2.82 10.97 5.23
CA LEU A 106 2.97 11.51 6.59
C LEU A 106 1.86 12.52 6.96
N PRO A 107 1.54 13.56 6.15
CA PRO A 107 0.44 14.48 6.45
C PRO A 107 -0.92 13.76 6.55
N PHE A 108 -1.15 12.74 5.71
CA PHE A 108 -2.37 11.93 5.77
C PHE A 108 -2.47 11.16 7.09
N LEU A 109 -1.40 10.50 7.52
CA LEU A 109 -1.34 9.80 8.81
C LEU A 109 -1.58 10.76 9.99
N LEU A 110 -0.94 11.92 9.98
CA LEU A 110 -1.12 12.93 11.03
C LEU A 110 -2.58 13.42 11.10
N LYS A 111 -3.23 13.62 9.95
CA LYS A 111 -4.65 13.96 9.91
C LYS A 111 -5.51 12.86 10.54
N VAL A 112 -5.28 11.59 10.18
CA VAL A 112 -6.02 10.44 10.74
C VAL A 112 -5.84 10.35 12.25
N PHE A 113 -4.61 10.49 12.76
CA PHE A 113 -4.37 10.45 14.21
C PHE A 113 -5.04 11.62 14.95
N ASN A 114 -4.95 12.84 14.43
CA ASN A 114 -5.62 14.00 15.01
C ASN A 114 -7.15 13.84 15.04
N GLU A 115 -7.73 13.21 14.02
CA GLU A 115 -9.16 12.90 14.00
C GLU A 115 -9.51 11.89 15.10
N ILE A 116 -8.75 10.79 15.24
CA ILE A 116 -8.95 9.77 16.28
C ILE A 116 -8.90 10.39 17.69
N GLU A 117 -7.91 11.26 17.96
CA GLU A 117 -7.81 11.96 19.25
C GLU A 117 -9.03 12.84 19.52
N ARG A 118 -9.48 13.63 18.54
CA ARG A 118 -10.71 14.44 18.68
C ARG A 118 -11.93 13.59 19.04
N TRP A 119 -12.12 12.44 18.36
CA TRP A 119 -13.24 11.54 18.65
C TRP A 119 -13.16 10.97 20.06
N SER A 120 -11.98 10.55 20.53
CA SER A 120 -11.81 10.05 21.90
C SER A 120 -12.20 11.08 22.96
N HIS A 121 -11.82 12.35 22.78
CA HIS A 121 -12.21 13.43 23.69
C HIS A 121 -13.71 13.71 23.69
N LEU A 122 -14.36 13.69 22.52
CA LEU A 122 -15.82 13.82 22.40
C LEU A 122 -16.57 12.69 23.13
N PHE A 123 -16.12 11.44 22.99
CA PHE A 123 -16.73 10.30 23.69
C PHE A 123 -16.58 10.40 25.21
N GLU A 124 -15.42 10.80 25.71
CA GLU A 124 -15.22 11.02 27.16
C GLU A 124 -16.06 12.17 27.69
N GLN A 125 -16.21 13.27 26.94
CA GLN A 125 -17.12 14.36 27.33
C GLN A 125 -18.57 13.87 27.39
N LEU A 126 -19.05 13.12 26.41
CA LEU A 126 -20.43 12.61 26.38
C LEU A 126 -20.72 11.63 27.53
N LYS A 127 -19.75 10.79 27.92
CA LYS A 127 -19.89 9.92 29.12
C LYS A 127 -20.05 10.71 30.41
N ALA A 128 -19.53 11.93 30.51
CA ALA A 128 -19.68 12.76 31.71
C ALA A 128 -21.08 13.37 31.85
N TYR A 129 -21.91 13.33 30.81
CA TYR A 129 -23.28 13.86 30.80
C TYR A 129 -24.38 12.78 30.83
N LEU A 130 -24.00 11.50 30.88
CA LEU A 130 -24.88 10.34 31.02
C LEU A 130 -24.66 9.65 32.37
#